data_AF-A0A655C914-F1
#
_entry.id   AF-A0A655C914-F1
#
_cell.length_a   1.000
_cell.length_b   1.000
_cell.length_c   1.000
_cell.angle_alpha   90.00
_cell.angle_beta   90.00
_cell.angle_gamma   90.00
#
_symmetry.space_group_name_H-M   'P 1'
#
loop_
_entity.id
_entity.type
_entity.pdbx_description
1 polymer ?
#
loop_
_entity_poly.entity_id
_entity_poly.type
_entity_poly.pdbx_seq_one_letter_code
_entity_poly.pdbx_strand_id
1 'polypeptide(L)'
;MPYGWEAFSELLGLFSLYARHPEALAHGHQGERVMFSPPGHVTPEGFFGIDGLRIFLPAAAFEKLVSELTVKCQEGPLAKALTGLRCLYGDL
;
A
#
# COMPACT_ATOMS: atom_id res chain seq x y z
N MET A 1 -2.57 -15.74 -6.80
CA MET A 1 -4.02 -15.47 -6.58
C MET A 1 -4.72 -15.68 -7.91
N PRO A 2 -5.87 -16.37 -8.04
CA PRO A 2 -6.35 -16.79 -9.37
C PRO A 2 -6.85 -15.65 -10.29
N TYR A 3 -6.86 -14.38 -9.84
CA TYR A 3 -7.59 -13.29 -10.49
C TYR A 3 -6.77 -12.01 -10.72
N GLY A 4 -5.43 -12.06 -10.66
CA GLY A 4 -4.57 -10.91 -11.03
C GLY A 4 -4.51 -9.77 -10.00
N TRP A 5 -4.90 -10.04 -8.75
CA TRP A 5 -4.93 -9.05 -7.66
C TRP A 5 -3.58 -8.91 -6.94
N GLU A 6 -2.53 -9.64 -7.35
CA GLU A 6 -1.25 -9.68 -6.62
C GLU A 6 -0.70 -8.28 -6.31
N ALA A 7 -0.68 -7.40 -7.31
CA ALA A 7 -0.15 -6.05 -7.15
C ALA A 7 -0.99 -5.19 -6.20
N PHE A 8 -2.31 -5.37 -6.19
CA PHE A 8 -3.20 -4.64 -5.28
C PHE A 8 -3.04 -5.14 -3.84
N SER A 9 -3.04 -6.45 -3.63
CA SER A 9 -2.84 -7.07 -2.31
C SER A 9 -1.48 -6.69 -1.73
N GLU A 10 -0.42 -6.76 -2.54
CA GLU A 10 0.93 -6.36 -2.13
C GLU A 10 0.98 -4.88 -1.73
N LEU A 11 0.40 -3.98 -2.53
CA LEU A 11 0.37 -2.55 -2.19
C LEU A 11 -0.38 -2.27 -0.88
N LEU A 12 -1.56 -2.89 -0.67
CA LEU A 12 -2.31 -2.75 0.58
C LEU A 12 -1.53 -3.31 1.78
N GLY A 13 -0.84 -4.43 1.58
CA GLY A 13 0.06 -5.03 2.56
C GLY A 13 1.17 -4.08 2.96
N LEU A 14 1.82 -3.44 1.99
CA LEU A 14 2.89 -2.46 2.22
C LEU A 14 2.39 -1.22 2.96
N PHE A 15 1.22 -0.68 2.61
CA PHE A 15 0.62 0.43 3.37
C PHE A 15 0.33 0.04 4.83
N SER A 16 -0.25 -1.15 5.02
CA SER A 16 -0.56 -1.66 6.35
C SER A 16 0.68 -1.99 7.18
N LEU A 17 1.77 -2.41 6.52
CA LEU A 17 3.07 -2.64 7.14
C LEU A 17 3.72 -1.32 7.52
N TYR A 18 3.78 -0.36 6.60
CA TYR A 18 4.36 0.97 6.84
C TYR A 18 3.64 1.69 7.99
N ALA A 19 2.31 1.65 8.03
CA ALA A 19 1.53 2.28 9.07
C ALA A 19 1.80 1.71 10.48
N ARG A 20 2.22 0.44 10.59
CA ARG A 20 2.48 -0.25 11.87
C ARG A 20 3.96 -0.27 12.24
N HIS A 21 4.82 -0.40 11.24
CA HIS A 21 6.26 -0.64 11.35
C HIS A 21 6.99 0.13 10.23
N PRO A 22 7.04 1.47 10.29
CA PRO A 22 7.69 2.28 9.25
C PRO A 22 9.17 1.89 9.07
N GLU A 23 9.84 1.44 10.14
CA GLU A 23 11.21 0.93 10.12
C GLU A 23 11.41 -0.28 9.21
N ALA A 24 10.38 -1.13 9.05
CA ALA A 24 10.45 -2.31 8.18
C ALA A 24 10.57 -1.95 6.69
N LEU A 25 10.17 -0.72 6.34
CA LEU A 25 10.20 -0.19 4.98
C LEU A 25 11.11 1.03 4.84
N ALA A 26 12.03 1.25 5.79
CA ALA A 26 12.93 2.41 5.79
C ALA A 26 13.77 2.54 4.50
N HIS A 27 14.06 1.41 3.85
CA HIS A 27 14.80 1.35 2.58
C HIS A 27 13.90 1.17 1.34
N GLY A 28 12.59 1.36 1.51
CA GLY A 28 11.60 1.05 0.49
C GLY A 28 11.40 -0.44 0.26
N HIS A 29 10.63 -0.75 -0.78
CA HIS A 29 10.30 -2.08 -1.25
C HIS A 29 10.23 -2.07 -2.77
N GLN A 30 10.84 -3.08 -3.39
CA GLN A 30 10.80 -3.30 -4.83
C GLN A 30 10.37 -4.75 -5.08
N GLY A 31 9.07 -4.93 -5.32
CA GLY A 31 8.50 -6.17 -5.79
C GLY A 31 8.58 -6.30 -7.31
N GLU A 32 7.95 -7.34 -7.85
CA GLU A 32 7.91 -7.60 -9.29
C GLU A 32 7.12 -6.50 -10.02
N ARG A 33 5.95 -6.13 -9.48
CA ARG A 33 5.04 -5.15 -10.07
C ARG A 33 4.84 -3.93 -9.19
N VAL A 34 5.03 -4.07 -7.87
CA VAL A 34 4.77 -3.02 -6.88
C VAL A 34 6.08 -2.42 -6.39
N MET A 35 6.12 -1.11 -6.30
CA MET A 35 7.19 -0.38 -5.62
C MET A 35 6.61 0.49 -4.51
N PHE A 36 7.37 0.67 -3.45
CA PHE A 36 7.05 1.57 -2.36
C PHE A 36 8.34 2.20 -1.85
N SER A 37 8.34 3.51 -1.63
CA SER A 37 9.43 4.21 -0.95
C SER A 37 8.83 5.21 0.03
N PRO A 38 9.19 5.16 1.31
CA PRO A 38 8.79 6.19 2.24
C PRO A 38 9.46 7.53 1.88
N PRO A 39 8.87 8.66 2.29
CA PRO A 39 9.50 9.96 2.15
C PRO A 39 10.86 10.02 2.87
N GLY A 40 11.83 10.73 2.29
CA GLY A 40 13.15 10.95 2.88
C GLY A 40 14.15 9.80 2.66
N HIS A 41 13.77 8.71 1.98
CA HIS A 41 14.70 7.63 1.65
C HIS A 41 15.45 7.87 0.33
N VAL A 42 14.78 7.72 -0.81
CA VAL A 42 15.36 7.97 -2.15
C VAL A 42 15.17 9.44 -2.56
N THR A 43 14.04 10.01 -2.18
CA THR A 43 13.61 11.38 -2.49
C THR A 43 12.98 12.03 -1.26
N PRO A 44 12.90 13.37 -1.17
CA PRO A 44 12.11 14.05 -0.15
C PRO A 44 10.63 13.64 -0.16
N GLU A 45 10.10 13.36 -1.35
CA GLU A 45 8.77 12.78 -1.56
C GLU A 45 8.75 11.28 -1.22
N GLY A 46 7.59 10.79 -0.81
CA GLY A 46 7.30 9.35 -0.83
C GLY A 46 6.68 8.96 -2.17
N PHE A 47 6.78 7.68 -2.54
CA PHE A 47 6.08 7.18 -3.72
C PHE A 47 5.65 5.72 -3.55
N PHE A 48 4.66 5.34 -4.34
CA PHE A 48 4.33 3.95 -4.62
C PHE A 48 4.02 3.79 -6.10
N GLY A 49 4.08 2.58 -6.62
CA GLY A 49 3.82 2.33 -8.03
C GLY A 49 3.39 0.91 -8.32
N ILE A 50 2.69 0.76 -9.43
CA ILE A 50 2.24 -0.52 -10.00
C ILE A 50 2.63 -0.51 -11.48
N ASP A 51 3.25 -1.59 -11.96
CA ASP A 51 3.61 -1.79 -13.38
C ASP A 51 4.42 -0.63 -13.97
N GLY A 52 5.35 -0.10 -13.18
CA GLY A 52 6.23 0.99 -13.58
C GLY A 52 5.62 2.39 -13.50
N LEU A 53 4.30 2.54 -13.34
CA LEU A 53 3.66 3.82 -13.06
C LEU A 53 3.89 4.19 -11.58
N ARG A 54 4.50 5.35 -11.33
CA ARG A 54 4.80 5.83 -9.97
C ARG A 54 4.00 7.08 -9.65
N ILE A 55 3.42 7.11 -8.45
CA ILE A 55 2.74 8.27 -7.88
C ILE A 55 3.63 8.82 -6.78
N PHE A 56 4.14 10.05 -6.98
CA PHE A 56 4.95 10.77 -6.02
C PHE A 56 4.10 11.74 -5.22
N LEU A 57 4.31 11.80 -3.91
CA LEU A 57 3.56 12.65 -3.00
C LEU A 57 4.51 13.38 -2.05
N PRO A 58 4.27 14.67 -1.76
CA PRO A 58 4.92 15.35 -0.64
C PRO A 58 4.73 14.53 0.65
N ALA A 59 5.72 14.53 1.53
CA ALA A 59 5.72 13.69 2.74
C ALA A 59 4.41 13.76 3.54
N ALA A 60 3.90 14.98 3.80
CA ALA A 60 2.64 15.16 4.53
C ALA A 60 1.42 14.53 3.82
N ALA A 61 1.37 14.59 2.49
CA ALA A 61 0.28 13.98 1.71
C ALA A 61 0.41 12.46 1.65
N PHE A 62 1.66 11.95 1.58
CA PHE A 62 1.94 10.51 1.63
C PHE A 62 1.50 9.91 2.97
N GLU A 63 1.94 10.50 4.09
CA GLU A 63 1.57 10.03 5.43
C GLU A 63 0.06 10.07 5.65
N LYS A 64 -0.59 11.15 5.19
CA LYS A 64 -2.05 11.26 5.24
C LYS A 64 -2.73 10.16 4.44
N LEU A 65 -2.27 9.90 3.21
CA LEU A 65 -2.83 8.85 2.37
C LEU A 65 -2.71 7.48 3.03
N VAL A 66 -1.52 7.10 3.51
CA VAL A 66 -1.31 5.79 4.14
C VAL A 66 -2.17 5.64 5.40
N SER A 67 -2.23 6.70 6.22
CA SER A 67 -3.09 6.71 7.41
C SER A 67 -4.58 6.54 7.06
N GLU A 68 -5.11 7.35 6.16
CA GLU A 68 -6.52 7.29 5.75
C GLU A 68 -6.86 5.93 5.12
N LEU A 69 -6.03 5.41 4.23
CA LEU A 69 -6.25 4.09 3.62
C LEU A 69 -6.21 2.98 4.65
N THR A 70 -5.27 3.01 5.59
CA THR A 70 -5.16 1.99 6.65
C THR A 70 -6.43 1.95 7.49
N VAL A 71 -6.95 3.11 7.90
CA VAL A 71 -8.21 3.18 8.65
C VAL A 71 -9.39 2.68 7.80
N LYS A 72 -9.54 3.16 6.56
CA LYS A 72 -10.66 2.78 5.70
C LYS A 72 -10.64 1.30 5.28
N CYS A 73 -9.47 0.65 5.28
CA CYS A 73 -9.37 -0.78 5.05
C CYS A 73 -9.80 -1.62 6.27
N GLN A 74 -9.81 -1.03 7.47
CA GLN A 74 -10.23 -1.70 8.71
C GLN A 74 -11.71 -1.46 9.03
N GLU A 75 -12.23 -0.28 8.69
CA GLU A 75 -13.62 0.09 8.99
C GLU A 75 -14.37 0.73 7.81
N GLY A 76 -15.70 0.60 7.84
CA GLY A 76 -16.59 1.24 6.86
C GLY A 76 -16.78 0.44 5.56
N PRO A 77 -17.25 1.12 4.48
CA PRO A 77 -17.64 0.45 3.24
C PRO A 77 -16.49 -0.26 2.52
N LEU A 78 -15.28 0.32 2.53
CA LEU A 78 -14.11 -0.28 1.88
C LEU A 78 -13.70 -1.57 2.59
N ALA A 79 -13.62 -1.57 3.93
CA ALA A 79 -13.36 -2.78 4.70
C ALA A 79 -14.36 -3.92 4.39
N LYS A 80 -15.66 -3.60 4.27
CA LYS A 80 -16.69 -4.58 3.88
C LYS A 80 -16.45 -5.14 2.48
N ALA A 81 -16.07 -4.29 1.53
CA ALA A 81 -15.75 -4.71 0.16
C ALA A 81 -14.51 -5.61 0.14
N LEU A 82 -13.45 -5.26 0.87
CA LEU A 82 -12.23 -6.07 0.98
C LEU A 82 -12.52 -7.45 1.62
N THR A 83 -13.35 -7.50 2.66
CA THR A 83 -13.80 -8.78 3.24
C THR A 83 -14.57 -9.62 2.23
N GLY A 84 -15.50 -9.02 1.48
CA GLY A 84 -16.23 -9.71 0.42
C GLY A 84 -15.29 -10.28 -0.66
N LEU A 85 -14.29 -9.50 -1.09
CA LEU A 85 -13.27 -9.95 -2.02
C LEU A 85 -12.43 -11.09 -1.44
N ARG A 86 -12.04 -11.03 -0.15
CA ARG A 86 -11.34 -12.13 0.52
C ARG A 86 -12.15 -13.42 0.53
N CYS A 87 -13.45 -13.34 0.81
CA CYS A 87 -14.35 -14.50 0.81
C CYS A 87 -14.46 -15.15 -0.58
N LEU A 88 -14.39 -14.37 -1.66
CA LEU A 88 -14.48 -14.87 -3.03
C LEU A 88 -13.16 -15.40 -3.57
N TYR A 89 -12.05 -14.77 -3.21
CA TYR A 89 -10.78 -14.93 -3.91
C TYR A 89 -9.62 -15.45 -3.04
N GLY A 90 -9.85 -15.63 -1.74
CA GLY A 90 -8.82 -16.03 -0.77
C GLY A 90 -8.13 -14.82 -0.13
N ASP A 91 -7.04 -15.07 0.60
CA ASP A 91 -6.39 -14.03 1.41
C ASP A 91 -5.93 -12.82 0.59
N LEU A 92 -6.47 -11.64 0.92
CA LEU A 92 -5.93 -10.33 0.54
C LEU A 92 -4.99 -9.81 1.61
#